data_AF-L0MGP0-F1
#
_entry.id   AF-L0MGP0-F1
#
_cell.length_a   1.000
_cell.length_b   1.000
_cell.length_c   1.000
_cell.angle_alpha   90.00
_cell.angle_beta   90.00
_cell.angle_gamma   90.00
#
_symmetry.space_group_name_H-M   'P 1'
#
loop_
_entity.id
_entity.type
_entity.pdbx_description
1 polymer ?
#
loop_
_entity_poly.entity_id
_entity_poly.type
_entity_poly.pdbx_seq_one_letter_code
_entity_poly.pdbx_strand_id
1 'polypeptide(L)'
;MTAIDYINAALAAVKERQKKLPNFPLYISSQNQIEYIKAILEGKEKDKSELHSLALGSYASKEFETTDPELSQHLSNVNYIASQMASGLKVILPHEENPEYIKRQKRYKK
;
A
#
# COMPACT_ATOMS: atom_id res chain seq x y z
N MET A 1 9.19 -12.03 1.92
CA MET A 1 8.00 -11.15 1.91
C MET A 1 7.20 -11.48 0.66
N THR A 2 5.88 -11.52 0.77
CA THR A 2 4.91 -11.78 -0.28
C THR A 2 4.08 -10.51 -0.53
N ALA A 3 3.26 -10.47 -1.58
CA ALA A 3 2.36 -9.34 -1.85
C ALA A 3 1.40 -9.09 -0.68
N ILE A 4 0.90 -10.16 -0.04
CA ILE A 4 0.02 -10.06 1.12
C ILE A 4 0.75 -9.50 2.35
N ASP A 5 2.06 -9.73 2.49
CA ASP A 5 2.86 -9.14 3.57
C ASP A 5 2.96 -7.61 3.44
N TYR A 6 3.11 -7.09 2.21
CA TYR A 6 3.11 -5.64 1.95
C TYR A 6 1.77 -5.00 2.26
N ILE A 7 0.68 -5.63 1.83
CA ILE A 7 -0.69 -5.19 2.11
C ILE A 7 -0.95 -5.18 3.62
N ASN A 8 -0.61 -6.26 4.33
CA ASN A 8 -0.81 -6.35 5.77
C ASN A 8 0.05 -5.31 6.53
N ALA A 9 1.29 -5.08 6.10
CA ALA A 9 2.16 -4.07 6.70
C ALA A 9 1.59 -2.65 6.52
N ALA A 10 1.11 -2.32 5.31
CA ALA A 10 0.48 -1.03 5.04
C ALA A 10 -0.83 -0.85 5.86
N LEU A 11 -1.65 -1.91 5.96
CA LEU A 11 -2.86 -1.89 6.77
C LEU A 11 -2.54 -1.64 8.25
N ALA A 12 -1.51 -2.29 8.78
CA ALA A 12 -1.06 -2.11 10.16
C ALA A 12 -0.57 -0.67 10.40
N ALA A 13 0.23 -0.12 9.46
CA ALA A 13 0.70 1.25 9.53
C ALA A 13 -0.48 2.24 9.54
N VAL A 14 -1.42 2.13 8.59
CA VAL A 14 -2.61 3.00 8.55
C VAL A 14 -3.42 2.91 9.85
N LYS A 15 -3.68 1.70 10.36
CA LYS A 15 -4.41 1.50 11.62
C LYS A 15 -3.70 2.13 12.82
N GLU A 16 -2.38 2.08 12.87
CA GLU A 16 -1.61 2.74 13.92
C GLU A 16 -1.78 4.26 13.86
N ARG A 17 -1.69 4.87 12.68
CA ARG A 17 -1.89 6.32 12.50
C ARG A 17 -3.33 6.73 12.78
N GLN A 18 -4.30 5.91 12.37
CA GLN A 18 -5.71 6.13 12.62
C GLN A 18 -6.04 6.11 14.13
N LYS A 19 -5.35 5.31 14.95
CA LYS A 19 -5.52 5.39 16.42
C LYS A 19 -5.15 6.77 16.98
N LYS A 20 -4.19 7.47 16.36
CA LYS A 20 -3.77 8.81 16.76
C LYS A 20 -4.73 9.87 16.22
N LEU A 21 -5.25 9.69 15.00
CA LEU A 21 -6.20 10.60 14.34
C LEU A 21 -7.36 9.81 13.72
N PRO A 22 -8.37 9.40 14.51
CA PRO A 22 -9.41 8.46 14.06
C PRO A 22 -10.34 9.03 13.01
N ASN A 23 -10.53 10.35 13.01
CA ASN A 23 -11.44 11.05 12.09
C ASN A 23 -10.73 11.60 10.84
N PHE A 24 -9.46 11.25 10.61
CA PHE A 24 -8.75 11.76 9.45
C PHE A 24 -9.20 11.03 8.17
N PRO A 25 -9.81 11.72 7.19
CA PRO A 25 -10.44 11.06 6.05
C PRO A 25 -9.48 10.24 5.19
N LEU A 26 -8.21 10.67 5.08
CA LEU A 26 -7.21 9.96 4.29
C LEU A 26 -6.85 8.59 4.89
N TYR A 27 -6.84 8.45 6.22
CA TYR A 27 -6.58 7.14 6.85
C TYR A 27 -7.74 6.19 6.63
N ILE A 28 -8.98 6.67 6.76
CA ILE A 28 -10.17 5.87 6.49
C ILE A 28 -10.19 5.42 5.02
N SER A 29 -9.99 6.36 4.09
CA SER A 29 -9.95 6.07 2.65
C SER A 29 -8.81 5.10 2.29
N SER A 30 -7.61 5.31 2.84
CA SER A 30 -6.47 4.42 2.61
C SER A 30 -6.74 3.02 3.13
N GLN A 31 -7.32 2.88 4.32
CA GLN A 31 -7.67 1.57 4.88
C GLN A 31 -8.65 0.83 3.97
N ASN A 32 -9.74 1.47 3.54
CA ASN A 32 -10.74 0.85 2.68
C ASN A 32 -10.13 0.38 1.36
N GLN A 33 -9.27 1.20 0.74
CA GLN A 33 -8.59 0.84 -0.50
C GLN A 33 -7.61 -0.34 -0.31
N ILE A 34 -6.85 -0.37 0.79
CA ILE A 34 -5.95 -1.48 1.11
C ILE A 34 -6.74 -2.78 1.37
N GLU A 35 -7.88 -2.70 2.06
CA GLU A 35 -8.74 -3.86 2.33
C GLU A 35 -9.38 -4.41 1.05
N TYR A 36 -9.78 -3.54 0.12
CA TYR A 36 -10.25 -3.94 -1.21
C TYR A 36 -9.17 -4.72 -1.98
N ILE A 37 -7.95 -4.18 -2.05
CA ILE A 37 -6.83 -4.85 -2.74
C ILE A 37 -6.53 -6.20 -2.09
N LYS A 38 -6.60 -6.27 -0.75
CA LYS A 38 -6.45 -7.51 0.01
C LYS A 38 -7.50 -8.54 -0.41
N ALA A 39 -8.78 -8.15 -0.51
CA ALA A 39 -9.87 -9.03 -0.87
C ALA A 39 -9.69 -9.61 -2.29
N ILE A 40 -9.20 -8.80 -3.24
CA ILE A 40 -8.89 -9.29 -4.60
C ILE A 40 -7.74 -10.29 -4.56
N LEU A 41 -6.69 -9.98 -3.79
CA LEU A 41 -5.50 -10.84 -3.71
C LEU A 41 -5.82 -12.19 -3.04
N GLU A 42 -6.75 -12.21 -2.09
CA GLU A 42 -7.28 -13.43 -1.46
C GLU A 42 -8.35 -14.15 -2.32
N GLY A 43 -8.72 -13.59 -3.48
CA GLY A 43 -9.73 -14.15 -4.38
C GLY A 43 -11.17 -14.05 -3.88
N LYS A 44 -11.41 -13.26 -2.83
CA LYS A 44 -12.75 -12.97 -2.27
C LYS A 44 -13.50 -11.97 -3.14
N GLU A 45 -12.77 -10.99 -3.65
CA GLU A 45 -13.26 -10.01 -4.60
C GLU A 45 -12.75 -10.36 -6.01
N LYS A 46 -13.65 -10.32 -6.99
CA LYS A 46 -13.33 -10.64 -8.40
C LYS A 46 -13.38 -9.42 -9.28
N ASP A 47 -14.09 -8.38 -8.85
CA ASP A 47 -14.11 -7.13 -9.58
C ASP A 47 -12.79 -6.39 -9.38
N LYS A 48 -12.08 -6.19 -10.49
CA LYS A 48 -10.80 -5.48 -10.56
C LYS A 48 -10.93 -4.11 -11.21
N SER A 49 -12.14 -3.71 -11.59
CA SER A 49 -12.40 -2.46 -12.32
C SER A 49 -11.93 -1.23 -11.51
N GLU A 50 -12.08 -1.27 -10.19
CA GLU A 50 -11.69 -0.17 -9.30
C GLU A 50 -10.18 -0.13 -8.98
N LEU A 51 -9.39 -1.14 -9.37
CA LEU A 51 -7.94 -1.10 -9.15
C LEU A 51 -7.28 0.08 -9.89
N HIS A 52 -7.85 0.52 -11.01
CA HIS A 52 -7.34 1.67 -11.78
C HIS A 52 -7.73 3.02 -11.18
N SER A 53 -8.74 3.09 -10.29
CA SER A 53 -9.24 4.33 -9.70
C SER A 53 -8.70 4.58 -8.29
N LEU A 54 -7.78 3.74 -7.80
CA LEU A 54 -7.19 3.89 -6.48
C LEU A 54 -6.41 5.20 -6.35
N ALA A 55 -6.68 5.91 -5.26
CA ALA A 55 -6.01 7.17 -4.93
C ALA A 55 -4.75 6.97 -4.06
N LEU A 56 -4.44 5.73 -3.65
CA LEU A 56 -3.31 5.41 -2.76
C LEU A 56 -1.97 6.01 -3.22
N GLY A 57 -1.64 5.92 -4.51
CA GLY A 57 -0.40 6.51 -5.04
C GLY A 57 -0.36 8.04 -4.92
N SER A 58 -1.51 8.71 -5.09
CA SER A 58 -1.61 10.16 -4.90
C SER A 58 -1.48 10.53 -3.42
N TYR A 59 -2.11 9.78 -2.51
CA TYR A 59 -1.96 10.04 -1.07
C TYR A 59 -0.50 9.86 -0.64
N ALA A 60 0.16 8.80 -1.11
CA ALA A 60 1.56 8.54 -0.79
C ALA A 60 2.47 9.70 -1.17
N SER A 61 2.40 10.16 -2.41
CA SER A 61 3.27 11.21 -2.96
C SER A 61 2.90 12.62 -2.51
N LYS A 62 1.60 12.95 -2.43
CA LYS A 62 1.17 14.33 -2.17
C LYS A 62 0.99 14.65 -0.69
N GLU A 63 0.50 13.69 0.09
CA GLU A 63 0.08 13.95 1.46
C GLU A 63 1.12 13.45 2.47
N PHE A 64 1.71 12.28 2.20
CA PHE A 64 2.54 11.57 3.17
C PHE A 64 4.04 11.59 2.88
N GLU A 65 4.49 11.94 1.68
CA GLU A 65 5.91 11.89 1.30
C GLU A 65 6.80 12.68 2.28
N THR A 66 6.35 13.84 2.71
CA THR A 66 7.08 14.71 3.65
C THR A 66 6.65 14.49 5.11
N THR A 67 5.36 14.23 5.35
CA THR A 67 4.79 14.22 6.70
C THR A 67 4.92 12.87 7.41
N ASP A 68 4.85 11.77 6.65
CA ASP A 68 5.00 10.40 7.14
C ASP A 68 5.63 9.53 6.03
N PRO A 69 6.96 9.65 5.82
CA PRO A 69 7.66 8.97 4.72
C PRO A 69 7.52 7.44 4.79
N GLU A 70 7.41 6.88 6.00
CA GLU A 70 7.17 5.45 6.20
C GLU A 70 5.80 5.05 5.66
N LEU A 71 4.74 5.78 6.03
CA LEU A 71 3.40 5.53 5.52
C LEU A 71 3.33 5.74 4.00
N SER A 72 3.95 6.81 3.49
CA SER A 72 4.06 7.06 2.04
C SER A 72 4.66 5.86 1.30
N GLN A 73 5.74 5.28 1.84
CA GLN A 73 6.36 4.11 1.23
C GLN A 73 5.41 2.90 1.25
N HIS A 74 4.72 2.66 2.37
CA HIS A 74 3.74 1.57 2.47
C HIS A 74 2.61 1.70 1.44
N LEU A 75 2.01 2.88 1.32
CA LEU A 75 0.95 3.16 0.36
C LEU A 75 1.47 3.05 -1.09
N SER A 76 2.68 3.51 -1.36
CA SER A 76 3.32 3.37 -2.68
C SER A 76 3.52 1.90 -3.08
N ASN A 77 3.97 1.05 -2.15
CA ASN A 77 4.15 -0.38 -2.43
C ASN A 77 2.82 -1.06 -2.75
N VAL A 78 1.77 -0.74 -1.99
CA VAL A 78 0.44 -1.30 -2.22
C VAL A 78 -0.12 -0.81 -3.56
N ASN A 79 0.04 0.47 -3.87
CA ASN A 79 -0.37 1.03 -5.16
C ASN A 79 0.33 0.33 -6.32
N TYR A 80 1.63 0.03 -6.18
CA TYR A 80 2.40 -0.69 -7.18
C TYR A 80 1.92 -2.14 -7.37
N ILE A 81 1.58 -2.85 -6.28
CA ILE A 81 0.98 -4.18 -6.37
C ILE A 81 -0.39 -4.10 -7.08
N ALA A 82 -1.22 -3.13 -6.69
CA ALA A 82 -2.54 -2.94 -7.27
C ALA A 82 -2.49 -2.62 -8.76
N SER A 83 -1.57 -1.76 -9.22
CA SER A 83 -1.41 -1.44 -10.63
C SER A 83 -1.03 -2.67 -11.45
N GLN A 84 -0.15 -3.53 -10.93
CA GLN A 84 0.22 -4.78 -11.60
C GLN A 84 -0.96 -5.75 -11.68
N MET A 85 -1.76 -5.85 -10.61
CA MET A 85 -2.98 -6.67 -10.59
C MET A 85 -4.03 -6.16 -11.60
N ALA A 86 -4.15 -4.85 -11.75
CA ALA A 86 -5.06 -4.19 -12.69
C ALA A 86 -4.67 -4.47 -14.15
N SER A 87 -3.38 -4.43 -14.44
CA SER A 87 -2.83 -4.75 -15.77
C SER A 87 -2.83 -6.25 -16.12
N GLY A 88 -3.34 -7.12 -15.23
CA GLY A 88 -3.32 -8.57 -15.43
C GLY A 88 -1.91 -9.17 -15.43
N LEU A 89 -0.93 -8.41 -14.93
CA LEU A 89 0.47 -8.82 -14.89
C LEU A 89 0.72 -9.74 -13.69
N LYS A 90 1.77 -10.55 -13.81
CA LYS A 90 2.32 -11.29 -12.66
C LYS A 90 2.79 -10.25 -11.63
N VAL A 91 2.36 -10.37 -10.38
CA VAL A 91 2.76 -9.42 -9.31
C VAL A 91 4.25 -9.60 -9.01
N ILE A 92 5.07 -8.64 -9.45
CA ILE A 92 6.48 -8.49 -9.10
C ILE A 92 6.55 -7.67 -7.82
N LEU A 93 7.30 -8.18 -6.84
CA LEU A 93 7.38 -7.52 -5.54
C LEU A 93 8.38 -6.35 -5.59
N PRO A 94 8.15 -5.26 -4.83
CA PRO A 94 9.04 -4.09 -4.83
C PRO A 94 10.52 -4.40 -4.53
N HIS A 95 10.80 -5.49 -3.81
CA HIS A 95 12.16 -5.94 -3.52
C HIS A 95 12.79 -6.81 -4.61
N GLU A 96 11.98 -7.38 -5.52
CA GLU A 96 12.45 -8.13 -6.68
C GLU A 96 12.88 -7.19 -7.81
N GLU A 97 12.25 -6.02 -7.91
CA GLU A 97 12.59 -5.01 -8.92
C GLU A 97 13.83 -4.18 -8.55
N ASN A 98 14.11 -4.01 -7.24
CA ASN A 98 15.27 -3.24 -6.79
C ASN A 98 15.92 -3.80 -5.51
N PRO A 99 17.16 -4.31 -5.56
CA PRO A 99 17.87 -4.79 -4.36
C PRO A 99 18.18 -3.68 -3.33
N GLU A 100 18.15 -2.39 -3.74
CA GLU A 100 18.25 -1.25 -2.80
C GLU A 100 17.00 -1.10 -1.92
N TYR A 101 15.86 -1.68 -2.32
CA TYR A 101 14.62 -1.65 -1.56
C TYR A 101 14.79 -2.23 -0.14
N ILE A 102 15.45 -3.39 -0.03
CA ILE A 102 15.75 -4.05 1.25
C ILE A 102 16.69 -3.18 2.09
N LYS A 103 17.67 -2.52 1.47
CA LYS A 103 18.61 -1.64 2.18
C LYS A 103 17.91 -0.41 2.75
N ARG A 104 16.97 0.19 2.01
CA ARG A 104 16.16 1.32 2.48
C ARG A 104 15.26 0.91 3.65
N GLN A 105 14.56 -0.22 3.57
CA GLN A 105 13.74 -0.71 4.69
C GLN A 105 14.54 -0.96 5.97
N LYS A 106 15.75 -1.53 5.86
CA LYS A 106 16.63 -1.73 7.04
C LYS A 106 17.10 -0.40 7.65
N ARG A 107 17.14 0.68 6.88
CA ARG A 107 17.59 2.00 7.31
C ARG A 107 16.55 2.72 8.17
N TYR A 108 15.26 2.46 7.94
CA TYR A 108 14.14 3.03 8.70
C TYR A 108 13.75 2.22 9.94
N LYS A 109 14.31 1.02 10.13
CA LYS A 109 14.12 0.19 11.34
C LYS A 109 15.10 0.54 12.49
N LYS A 110 15.66 1.74 12.53
CA LYS A 110 16.69 2.13 13.50
C LYS A 110 16.22 3.21 14.44
#